data_AF-A0A640KK20-F1
#
_entry.id   AF-A0A640KK20-F1
#
_cell.length_a   1.000
_cell.length_b   1.000
_cell.length_c   1.000
_cell.angle_alpha   90.00
_cell.angle_beta   90.00
_cell.angle_gamma   90.00
#
_symmetry.space_group_name_H-M   'P 1'
#
loop_
_entity.id
_entity.type
_entity.pdbx_description
1 polymer ?
#
loop_
_entity_poly.entity_id
_entity_poly.type
_entity_poly.pdbx_seq_one_letter_code
_entity_poly.pdbx_strand_id
1 'polypeptide(L)'
;MVNRRIAKGHRLARKKKLKTAKKSSVDGSAALAGAGKTAGKRKATVTQVRVVGGVRKKQKHRFGEIESMKKQKSKLLKQQAAERMVLKEHLRDLEARKERIRRGETAKSERRELAKYIRQLKKEQQVKHASELSNLEVELKRLMDERDSARAARAAAGMNEEDADWEDVGDEDDDDVNEDELQRMFAHLTM
;
A
#
# COMPACT_ATOMS: atom_id res chain seq x y z
N MET A 1 44.26 -10.10 33.27
CA MET A 1 43.99 -11.02 32.14
C MET A 1 43.39 -12.29 32.70
N VAL A 2 42.06 -12.47 32.61
CA VAL A 2 41.41 -13.77 32.88
C VAL A 2 40.30 -13.97 31.86
N ASN A 3 40.49 -15.00 31.04
CA ASN A 3 39.66 -15.39 29.91
C ASN A 3 38.32 -15.96 30.37
N ARG A 4 37.22 -15.24 30.16
CA ARG A 4 35.86 -15.77 30.39
C ARG A 4 35.28 -16.30 29.07
N ARG A 5 35.43 -17.60 28.87
CA ARG A 5 35.03 -18.38 27.68
C ARG A 5 33.49 -18.36 27.55
N ILE A 6 32.94 -17.71 26.52
CA ILE A 6 31.51 -17.75 26.16
C ILE A 6 31.25 -19.10 25.48
N ALA A 7 30.62 -20.04 26.19
CA ALA A 7 30.19 -21.30 25.62
C ALA A 7 28.93 -21.10 24.77
N LYS A 8 29.06 -21.27 23.44
CA LYS A 8 27.95 -21.37 22.47
C LYS A 8 27.12 -22.62 22.76
N GLY A 9 25.97 -22.46 23.41
CA GLY A 9 24.98 -23.51 23.61
C GLY A 9 23.91 -23.52 22.51
N HIS A 10 24.24 -24.07 21.34
CA HIS A 10 23.30 -24.28 20.24
C HIS A 10 22.43 -25.53 20.49
N ARG A 11 21.23 -25.36 21.05
CA ARG A 11 20.21 -26.43 21.13
C ARG A 11 19.14 -26.22 20.04
N LEU A 12 19.41 -26.75 18.84
CA LEU A 12 18.34 -27.12 17.91
C LEU A 12 17.57 -28.30 18.51
N ALA A 13 16.44 -28.04 19.13
CA ALA A 13 15.49 -29.07 19.53
C ALA A 13 14.86 -29.68 18.27
N ARG A 14 15.48 -30.76 17.78
CA ARG A 14 14.97 -31.66 16.75
C ARG A 14 13.55 -32.11 17.12
N LYS A 15 12.55 -31.73 16.33
CA LYS A 15 11.20 -32.29 16.45
C LYS A 15 11.27 -33.80 16.15
N LYS A 16 10.91 -34.57 17.17
CA LYS A 16 10.78 -36.04 17.22
C LYS A 16 9.96 -36.54 16.02
N LYS A 17 10.57 -37.39 15.17
CA LYS A 17 9.84 -38.14 14.13
C LYS A 17 8.95 -39.18 14.83
N LEU A 18 7.65 -38.96 14.87
CA LEU A 18 6.69 -40.01 15.22
C LEU A 18 6.56 -40.98 14.04
N LYS A 19 7.07 -42.20 14.23
CA LYS A 19 6.75 -43.39 13.44
C LYS A 19 5.63 -44.12 14.17
N THR A 20 4.47 -44.28 13.54
CA THR A 20 3.43 -45.33 13.79
C THR A 20 2.30 -45.06 12.78
N ALA A 21 1.70 -45.99 12.06
CA ALA A 21 1.94 -47.39 11.77
C ALA A 21 1.20 -47.65 10.45
N LYS A 22 1.85 -48.34 9.49
CA LYS A 22 1.14 -48.92 8.34
C LYS A 22 0.28 -50.05 8.90
N LYS A 23 -1.05 -49.90 8.88
CA LYS A 23 -1.95 -51.05 9.00
C LYS A 23 -2.27 -51.54 7.59
N SER A 24 -1.98 -52.81 7.42
CA SER A 24 -2.08 -53.67 6.26
C SER A 24 -3.47 -53.69 5.65
N SER A 25 -3.51 -53.45 4.34
CA SER A 25 -4.45 -54.10 3.43
C SER A 25 -3.97 -55.53 3.23
N VAL A 26 -4.81 -56.51 3.59
CA VAL A 26 -4.86 -57.84 2.98
C VAL A 26 -6.31 -58.28 3.02
N ASP A 27 -6.81 -58.64 1.84
CA ASP A 27 -8.11 -59.22 1.58
C ASP A 27 -8.34 -60.52 2.36
N GLY A 28 -9.56 -60.69 2.86
CA GLY A 28 -10.02 -61.92 3.50
C GLY A 28 -11.48 -62.15 3.18
N SER A 29 -11.74 -62.77 2.03
CA SER A 29 -13.04 -63.32 1.65
C SER A 29 -13.46 -64.45 2.59
N ALA A 30 -14.65 -64.37 3.18
CA ALA A 30 -15.55 -65.50 3.38
C ALA A 30 -16.97 -65.05 3.80
N ALA A 31 -17.94 -65.54 3.02
CA ALA A 31 -19.39 -65.59 3.16
C ALA A 31 -20.04 -65.45 4.55
N LEU A 32 -21.20 -64.76 4.65
CA LEU A 32 -22.55 -65.35 4.58
C LEU A 32 -23.64 -64.27 4.84
N ALA A 33 -24.71 -64.32 4.05
CA ALA A 33 -26.11 -63.96 4.33
C ALA A 33 -26.50 -62.70 5.15
N GLY A 34 -27.35 -61.86 4.54
CA GLY A 34 -28.59 -61.42 5.19
C GLY A 34 -28.78 -59.92 5.45
N ALA A 35 -29.81 -59.38 4.78
CA ALA A 35 -30.71 -58.31 5.21
C ALA A 35 -30.19 -56.86 5.35
N GLY A 36 -31.00 -55.93 4.81
CA GLY A 36 -31.10 -54.56 5.33
C GLY A 36 -30.78 -53.44 4.37
N LYS A 37 -31.73 -53.12 3.47
CA LYS A 37 -31.82 -51.79 2.85
C LYS A 37 -31.97 -50.75 3.96
N THR A 38 -30.92 -49.99 4.28
CA THR A 38 -31.05 -48.73 5.02
C THR A 38 -30.06 -47.68 4.54
N ALA A 39 -30.52 -46.45 4.61
CA ALA A 39 -29.97 -45.25 4.02
C ALA A 39 -28.55 -44.91 4.47
N GLY A 40 -27.74 -44.42 3.52
CA GLY A 40 -26.46 -43.79 3.80
C GLY A 40 -26.22 -42.65 2.83
N LYS A 41 -26.79 -41.47 3.11
CA LYS A 41 -26.44 -40.21 2.44
C LYS A 41 -24.92 -40.06 2.47
N ARG A 42 -24.26 -40.24 1.33
CA ARG A 42 -22.84 -39.92 1.15
C ARG A 42 -22.71 -38.40 1.26
N LYS A 43 -22.40 -37.91 2.46
CA LYS A 43 -21.96 -36.53 2.65
C LYS A 43 -20.65 -36.39 1.88
N ALA A 44 -20.67 -35.61 0.81
CA ALA A 44 -19.47 -35.14 0.15
C ALA A 44 -18.62 -34.45 1.22
N THR A 45 -17.49 -35.07 1.56
CA THR A 45 -16.46 -34.40 2.35
C THR A 45 -15.97 -33.23 1.53
N VAL A 46 -16.44 -32.03 1.87
CA VAL A 46 -15.87 -30.77 1.40
C VAL A 46 -14.41 -30.79 1.83
N THR A 47 -13.53 -31.11 0.89
CA THR A 47 -12.10 -30.86 1.02
C THR A 47 -11.95 -29.34 1.13
N GLN A 48 -11.89 -28.83 2.36
CA GLN A 48 -11.45 -27.45 2.60
C GLN A 48 -10.00 -27.36 2.10
N VAL A 49 -9.87 -26.81 0.89
CA VAL A 49 -8.57 -26.43 0.34
C VAL A 49 -8.04 -25.33 1.23
N ARG A 50 -6.95 -25.62 1.93
CA ARG A 50 -6.19 -24.64 2.70
C ARG A 50 -5.85 -23.50 1.74
N VAL A 51 -6.46 -22.32 1.89
CA VAL A 51 -6.07 -21.12 1.15
C VAL A 51 -4.74 -20.65 1.74
N VAL A 52 -3.66 -21.30 1.30
CA VAL A 52 -2.30 -21.10 1.81
C VAL A 52 -1.79 -19.75 1.31
N GLY A 53 -1.84 -18.72 2.16
CA GLY A 53 -0.90 -17.57 2.26
C GLY A 53 -0.65 -16.65 1.04
N GLY A 54 -0.76 -17.10 -0.20
CA GLY A 54 -0.44 -16.35 -1.42
C GLY A 54 -1.49 -15.31 -1.77
N VAL A 55 -2.77 -15.57 -1.48
CA VAL A 55 -3.86 -14.60 -1.69
C VAL A 55 -3.72 -13.43 -0.72
N ARG A 56 -3.45 -13.69 0.57
CA ARG A 56 -3.19 -12.66 1.59
C ARG A 56 -1.97 -11.79 1.24
N LYS A 57 -0.87 -12.39 0.78
CA LYS A 57 0.34 -11.64 0.35
C LYS A 57 0.09 -10.73 -0.86
N LYS A 58 -0.62 -11.23 -1.88
CA LYS A 58 -0.97 -10.42 -3.07
C LYS A 58 -1.94 -9.29 -2.74
N GLN A 59 -2.86 -9.51 -1.81
CA GLN A 59 -3.74 -8.45 -1.31
C GLN A 59 -2.97 -7.38 -0.56
N LYS A 60 -2.15 -7.76 0.44
CA LYS A 60 -1.33 -6.80 1.20
C LYS A 60 -0.48 -5.92 0.28
N HIS A 61 0.11 -6.48 -0.77
CA HIS A 61 0.86 -5.71 -1.77
C HIS A 61 0.00 -4.66 -2.49
N ARG A 62 -1.21 -5.02 -2.94
CA ARG A 62 -2.13 -4.07 -3.62
C ARG A 62 -2.59 -2.94 -2.70
N PHE A 63 -2.81 -3.21 -1.42
CA PHE A 63 -3.18 -2.18 -0.45
C PHE A 63 -2.02 -1.21 -0.20
N GLY A 64 -0.82 -1.73 0.03
CA GLY A 64 0.38 -0.89 0.17
C GLY A 64 0.69 -0.06 -1.08
N GLU A 65 0.41 -0.60 -2.27
CA GLU A 65 0.56 0.13 -3.54
C GLU A 65 -0.45 1.29 -3.66
N ILE A 66 -1.74 1.06 -3.32
CA ILE A 66 -2.76 2.13 -3.28
C ILE A 66 -2.37 3.22 -2.26
N GLU A 67 -1.89 2.82 -1.09
CA GLU A 67 -1.49 3.76 -0.04
C GLU A 67 -0.25 4.58 -0.45
N SER A 68 0.76 3.91 -1.00
CA SER A 68 1.94 4.57 -1.58
C SER A 68 1.54 5.58 -2.67
N MET A 69 0.62 5.21 -3.57
CA MET A 69 0.10 6.12 -4.60
C MET A 69 -0.66 7.32 -4.01
N LYS A 70 -1.42 7.13 -2.92
CA LYS A 70 -2.05 8.23 -2.18
C LYS A 70 -1.02 9.15 -1.53
N LYS A 71 0.03 8.59 -0.90
CA LYS A 71 1.15 9.34 -0.32
C LYS A 71 1.88 10.14 -1.41
N GLN A 72 2.15 9.53 -2.58
CA GLN A 72 2.73 10.20 -3.74
C GLN A 72 1.86 11.35 -4.26
N LYS A 73 0.54 11.14 -4.40
CA LYS A 73 -0.40 12.21 -4.80
C LYS A 73 -0.38 13.37 -3.81
N SER A 74 -0.40 13.09 -2.50
CA SER A 74 -0.31 14.12 -1.46
C SER A 74 1.00 14.91 -1.55
N LYS A 75 2.14 14.21 -1.70
CA LYS A 75 3.45 14.84 -1.90
C LYS A 75 3.49 15.71 -3.15
N LEU A 76 2.95 15.24 -4.26
CA LEU A 76 2.86 16.01 -5.51
C LEU A 76 2.01 17.28 -5.32
N LEU A 77 0.86 17.20 -4.64
CA LEU A 77 0.03 18.38 -4.36
C LEU A 77 0.78 19.43 -3.53
N LYS A 78 1.54 19.01 -2.51
CA LYS A 78 2.40 19.90 -1.71
C LYS A 78 3.49 20.55 -2.58
N GLN A 79 4.13 19.78 -3.45
CA GLN A 79 5.13 20.28 -4.40
C GLN A 79 4.51 21.30 -5.37
N GLN A 80 3.36 20.99 -5.96
CA GLN A 80 2.66 21.90 -6.87
C GLN A 80 2.24 23.20 -6.17
N ALA A 81 1.84 23.14 -4.89
CA ALA A 81 1.55 24.33 -4.10
C ALA A 81 2.80 25.22 -3.91
N ALA A 82 3.94 24.61 -3.58
CA ALA A 82 5.21 25.33 -3.48
C ALA A 82 5.63 25.93 -4.83
N GLU A 83 5.53 25.17 -5.92
CA GLU A 83 5.83 25.66 -7.27
C GLU A 83 4.91 26.83 -7.67
N ARG A 84 3.61 26.78 -7.33
CA ARG A 84 2.68 27.89 -7.58
C ARG A 84 3.06 29.15 -6.82
N MET A 85 3.56 29.01 -5.60
CA MET A 85 4.03 30.16 -4.80
C MET A 85 5.22 30.83 -5.47
N VAL A 86 6.24 30.05 -5.82
CA VAL A 86 7.44 30.56 -6.52
C VAL A 86 7.06 31.17 -7.87
N LEU A 87 6.20 30.50 -8.65
CA LEU A 87 5.76 31.01 -9.94
C LEU A 87 4.99 32.33 -9.79
N LYS A 88 4.18 32.48 -8.74
CA LYS A 88 3.44 33.71 -8.47
C LYS A 88 4.36 34.90 -8.21
N GLU A 89 5.51 34.68 -7.57
CA GLU A 89 6.53 35.72 -7.37
C GLU A 89 7.20 36.08 -8.69
N HIS A 90 7.67 35.08 -9.44
CA HIS A 90 8.29 35.31 -10.74
C HIS A 90 7.34 36.03 -11.73
N LEU A 91 6.06 35.68 -11.75
CA LEU A 91 5.05 36.36 -12.55
C LEU A 91 4.86 37.82 -12.14
N ARG A 92 4.89 38.13 -10.83
CA ARG A 92 4.84 39.51 -10.35
C ARG A 92 6.06 40.30 -10.82
N ASP A 93 7.25 39.72 -10.78
CA ASP A 93 8.46 40.38 -11.24
C ASP A 93 8.44 40.68 -12.74
N LEU A 94 7.92 39.74 -13.55
CA LEU A 94 7.74 39.93 -14.98
C LEU A 94 6.69 41.01 -15.30
N GLU A 95 5.59 41.04 -14.55
CA GLU A 95 4.55 42.06 -14.65
C GLU A 95 5.11 43.44 -14.26
N ALA A 96 5.85 43.54 -13.15
CA ALA A 96 6.52 44.77 -12.74
C ALA A 96 7.57 45.23 -13.76
N ARG A 97 8.36 44.31 -14.34
CA ARG A 97 9.30 44.62 -15.42
C ARG A 97 8.59 45.19 -16.64
N LYS A 98 7.47 44.59 -17.04
CA LYS A 98 6.64 45.06 -18.15
C LYS A 98 6.11 46.47 -17.88
N GLU A 99 5.73 46.80 -16.64
CA GLU A 99 5.24 48.12 -16.26
C GLU A 99 6.33 49.20 -16.24
N ARG A 100 7.56 48.83 -15.87
CA ARG A 100 8.72 49.75 -15.91
C ARG A 100 9.12 50.15 -17.33
N ILE A 101 8.88 49.29 -18.32
CA ILE A 101 9.14 49.57 -19.74
C ILE A 101 8.08 50.56 -20.26
N ARG A 102 8.33 51.86 -20.09
CA ARG A 102 7.37 52.92 -20.47
C ARG A 102 7.70 53.62 -21.78
N ARG A 103 8.98 53.85 -22.09
CA ARG A 103 9.44 54.65 -23.23
C ARG A 103 10.68 54.02 -23.86
N GLY A 104 10.87 54.21 -25.16
CA GLY A 104 11.94 53.61 -25.98
C GLY A 104 11.39 53.06 -27.30
N GLU A 105 12.21 53.00 -28.35
CA GLU A 105 11.83 52.49 -29.68
C GLU A 105 11.29 51.06 -29.63
N THR A 106 11.90 50.21 -28.81
CA THR A 106 11.53 48.80 -28.60
C THR A 106 10.52 48.59 -27.47
N ALA A 107 10.12 49.64 -26.74
CA ALA A 107 9.32 49.49 -25.51
C ALA A 107 7.91 48.88 -25.75
N LYS A 108 7.37 49.04 -26.96
CA LYS A 108 6.06 48.45 -27.33
C LYS A 108 6.18 46.97 -27.68
N SER A 109 7.22 46.56 -28.40
CA SER A 109 7.47 45.16 -28.73
C SER A 109 7.83 44.37 -27.48
N GLU A 110 8.74 44.88 -26.65
CA GLU A 110 9.16 44.23 -25.40
C GLU A 110 7.97 43.96 -24.45
N ARG A 111 7.07 44.94 -24.27
CA ARG A 111 5.87 44.73 -23.45
C ARG A 111 4.94 43.66 -24.01
N ARG A 112 4.81 43.57 -25.34
CA ARG A 112 3.99 42.55 -26.01
C ARG A 112 4.63 41.17 -25.87
N GLU A 113 5.94 41.07 -25.98
CA GLU A 113 6.69 39.84 -25.80
C GLU A 113 6.62 39.35 -24.35
N LEU A 114 6.82 40.24 -23.36
CA LEU A 114 6.61 39.91 -21.96
C LEU A 114 5.18 39.44 -21.68
N ALA A 115 4.17 40.09 -22.27
CA ALA A 115 2.78 39.66 -22.14
C ALA A 115 2.48 38.30 -22.81
N LYS A 116 3.18 37.96 -23.89
CA LYS A 116 3.11 36.61 -24.50
C LYS A 116 3.77 35.59 -23.59
N TYR A 117 4.97 35.88 -23.10
CA TYR A 117 5.74 35.00 -22.22
C TYR A 117 4.99 34.71 -20.91
N ILE A 118 4.44 35.74 -20.25
CA ILE A 118 3.60 35.57 -19.05
C ILE A 118 2.41 34.64 -19.32
N ARG A 119 1.72 34.82 -20.46
CA ARG A 119 0.58 33.96 -20.82
C ARG A 119 1.01 32.51 -21.10
N GLN A 120 2.14 32.34 -21.78
CA GLN A 120 2.69 31.03 -22.10
C GLN A 120 3.07 30.29 -20.81
N LEU A 121 3.80 30.96 -19.92
CA LEU A 121 4.25 30.40 -18.65
C LEU A 121 3.07 29.96 -17.75
N LYS A 122 2.00 30.76 -17.70
CA LYS A 122 0.76 30.39 -16.97
C LYS A 122 0.12 29.12 -17.56
N LYS A 123 0.07 29.01 -18.89
CA LYS A 123 -0.50 27.83 -19.57
C LYS A 123 0.36 26.58 -19.37
N GLU A 124 1.66 26.70 -19.54
CA GLU A 124 2.61 25.59 -19.37
C GLU A 124 2.51 25.01 -17.96
N GLN A 125 2.48 25.87 -16.94
CA GLN A 125 2.35 25.39 -15.56
C GLN A 125 1.00 24.70 -15.31
N GLN A 126 -0.09 25.25 -15.85
CA GLN A 126 -1.41 24.63 -15.72
C GLN A 126 -1.43 23.25 -16.39
N VAL A 127 -0.88 23.14 -17.60
CA VAL A 127 -0.82 21.87 -18.34
C VAL A 127 0.06 20.86 -17.61
N LYS A 128 1.24 21.27 -17.15
CA LYS A 128 2.16 20.43 -16.35
C LYS A 128 1.46 19.89 -15.10
N HIS A 129 0.85 20.76 -14.31
CA HIS A 129 0.21 20.34 -13.06
C HIS A 129 -0.98 19.42 -13.28
N ALA A 130 -1.78 19.70 -14.31
CA ALA A 130 -2.93 18.88 -14.68
C ALA A 130 -2.51 17.49 -15.19
N SER A 131 -1.47 17.40 -16.03
CA SER A 131 -1.00 16.13 -16.58
C SER A 131 -0.37 15.24 -15.50
N GLU A 132 0.46 15.81 -14.62
CA GLU A 132 1.06 15.07 -13.50
C GLU A 132 0.00 14.50 -12.55
N LEU A 133 -1.02 15.29 -12.21
CA LEU A 133 -2.12 14.82 -11.36
C LEU A 133 -2.97 13.77 -12.07
N SER A 134 -3.34 14.02 -13.32
CA SER A 134 -4.14 13.09 -14.12
C SER A 134 -3.49 11.71 -14.21
N ASN A 135 -2.17 11.64 -14.41
CA ASN A 135 -1.46 10.37 -14.49
C ASN A 135 -1.56 9.56 -13.19
N LEU A 136 -1.37 10.21 -12.03
CA LEU A 136 -1.50 9.54 -10.74
C LEU A 136 -2.94 9.14 -10.43
N GLU A 137 -3.90 9.98 -10.80
CA GLU A 137 -5.33 9.72 -10.55
C GLU A 137 -5.87 8.56 -11.37
N VAL A 138 -5.46 8.46 -12.64
CA VAL A 138 -5.84 7.34 -13.50
C VAL A 138 -5.31 6.03 -12.94
N GLU A 139 -4.04 5.97 -12.54
CA GLU A 139 -3.45 4.75 -11.99
C GLU A 139 -4.06 4.39 -10.63
N LEU A 140 -4.28 5.37 -9.76
CA LEU A 140 -4.92 5.16 -8.46
C LEU A 140 -6.36 4.65 -8.62
N LYS A 141 -7.11 5.19 -9.58
CA LYS A 141 -8.46 4.70 -9.90
C LYS A 141 -8.42 3.27 -10.40
N ARG A 142 -7.49 2.93 -11.31
CA ARG A 142 -7.29 1.56 -11.79
C ARG A 142 -7.05 0.58 -10.65
N LEU A 143 -6.15 0.90 -9.74
CA LEU A 143 -5.84 0.05 -8.58
C LEU A 143 -7.03 -0.10 -7.62
N MET A 144 -7.80 0.96 -7.41
CA MET A 144 -9.03 0.92 -6.61
C MET A 144 -10.10 0.05 -7.26
N ASP A 145 -10.33 0.19 -8.56
CA ASP A 145 -11.30 -0.62 -9.32
C ASP A 145 -10.90 -2.11 -9.34
N GLU A 146 -9.60 -2.40 -9.49
CA GLU A 146 -9.05 -3.77 -9.39
C GLU A 146 -9.19 -4.37 -7.97
N ARG A 147 -9.12 -3.55 -6.94
CA ARG A 147 -9.38 -3.98 -5.55
C ARG A 147 -10.86 -4.26 -5.33
N ASP A 148 -11.73 -3.37 -5.77
CA ASP A 148 -13.17 -3.46 -5.53
C ASP A 148 -13.79 -4.62 -6.31
N SER A 149 -13.35 -4.84 -7.55
CA SER A 149 -13.69 -6.05 -8.32
C SER A 149 -13.22 -7.34 -7.64
N ALA A 150 -12.02 -7.36 -7.07
CA ALA A 150 -11.51 -8.51 -6.32
C ALA A 150 -12.30 -8.78 -5.02
N ARG A 151 -12.76 -7.73 -4.32
CA ARG A 151 -13.65 -7.85 -3.16
C ARG A 151 -15.01 -8.41 -3.57
N ALA A 152 -15.63 -7.83 -4.61
CA ALA A 152 -16.92 -8.28 -5.14
C ALA A 152 -16.88 -9.76 -5.59
N ALA A 153 -15.81 -10.19 -6.26
CA ALA A 153 -15.64 -11.57 -6.69
C ALA A 153 -15.55 -12.56 -5.52
N ARG A 154 -14.93 -12.17 -4.39
CA ARG A 154 -14.87 -13.02 -3.19
C ARG A 154 -16.22 -13.10 -2.47
N ALA A 155 -16.92 -11.97 -2.37
CA ALA A 155 -18.26 -11.94 -1.81
C ALA A 155 -19.22 -12.83 -2.63
N ALA A 156 -19.16 -12.76 -3.96
CA ALA A 156 -19.93 -13.62 -4.85
C ALA A 156 -19.57 -15.11 -4.73
N ALA A 157 -18.33 -15.43 -4.36
CA ALA A 157 -17.88 -16.80 -4.09
C ALA A 157 -18.28 -17.32 -2.70
N GLY A 158 -19.00 -16.54 -1.89
CA GLY A 158 -19.44 -16.94 -0.55
C GLY A 158 -18.30 -17.05 0.47
N MET A 159 -17.16 -16.41 0.22
CA MET A 159 -16.10 -16.29 1.22
C MET A 159 -16.49 -15.18 2.20
N ASN A 160 -16.73 -15.52 3.47
CA ASN A 160 -17.03 -14.54 4.52
C ASN A 160 -15.86 -13.57 4.70
N GLU A 161 -16.17 -12.27 4.83
CA GLU A 161 -15.21 -11.21 5.15
C GLU A 161 -14.60 -11.37 6.56
N GLU A 162 -15.21 -12.19 7.43
CA GLU A 162 -14.76 -12.42 8.81
C GLU A 162 -13.41 -13.16 8.91
N ASP A 163 -12.96 -13.86 7.86
CA ASP A 163 -11.60 -14.42 7.76
C ASP A 163 -10.55 -13.40 7.28
N ALA A 164 -10.96 -12.15 7.03
CA ALA A 164 -10.11 -11.04 6.61
C ALA A 164 -9.73 -10.09 7.77
N ASP A 165 -9.94 -10.51 9.02
CA ASP A 165 -9.53 -9.74 10.19
C ASP A 165 -8.02 -9.51 10.20
N TRP A 166 -7.70 -8.26 10.55
CA TRP A 166 -6.39 -7.60 10.56
C TRP A 166 -5.96 -7.08 9.18
N GLU A 167 -6.68 -6.04 8.73
CA GLU A 167 -6.05 -4.91 8.04
C GLU A 167 -4.91 -4.41 8.95
N ASP A 168 -3.68 -4.73 8.53
CA ASP A 168 -2.47 -4.13 9.06
C ASP A 168 -2.50 -2.69 8.57
N VAL A 169 -3.22 -1.83 9.30
CA VAL A 169 -2.98 -0.38 9.28
C VAL A 169 -1.60 -0.26 9.90
N GLY A 170 -0.58 -0.56 9.10
CA GLY A 170 0.79 -0.34 9.49
C GLY A 170 0.90 1.15 9.71
N ASP A 171 0.87 1.51 10.99
CA ASP A 171 1.47 2.72 11.53
C ASP A 171 2.92 2.76 11.00
N GLU A 172 3.08 3.19 9.75
CA GLU A 172 4.33 3.73 9.21
C GLU A 172 4.40 5.24 9.52
N ASP A 173 3.59 5.70 10.48
CA ASP A 173 3.92 6.84 11.33
C ASP A 173 4.84 6.32 12.47
N ASP A 174 5.95 5.66 12.09
CA ASP A 174 7.21 5.92 12.77
C ASP A 174 7.68 7.31 12.30
N ASP A 175 6.87 8.34 12.55
CA ASP A 175 7.42 9.61 12.94
C ASP A 175 8.17 9.27 14.22
N ASP A 176 9.49 9.16 14.14
CA ASP A 176 10.38 8.92 15.27
C ASP A 176 9.98 9.83 16.43
N VAL A 177 9.08 9.35 17.31
CA VAL A 177 8.69 10.08 18.50
C VAL A 177 9.93 10.05 19.35
N ASN A 178 10.64 11.18 19.39
CA ASN A 178 11.91 11.29 20.06
C ASN A 178 11.74 10.78 21.49
N GLU A 179 12.44 9.70 21.83
CA GLU A 179 12.33 9.03 23.13
C GLU A 179 12.60 10.02 24.28
N ASP A 180 13.43 11.04 24.01
CA ASP A 180 13.71 12.17 24.89
C ASP A 180 12.48 13.06 25.16
N GLU A 181 11.61 13.29 24.16
CA GLU A 181 10.39 14.10 24.31
C GLU A 181 9.33 13.34 25.12
N LEU A 182 9.20 12.04 24.85
CA LEU A 182 8.38 11.12 25.64
C LEU A 182 8.84 11.08 27.11
N GLN A 183 10.13 10.91 27.38
CA GLN A 183 10.64 10.92 28.76
C GLN A 183 10.39 12.25 29.46
N ARG A 184 10.48 13.38 28.75
CA ARG A 184 10.21 14.70 29.32
C ARG A 184 8.73 14.90 29.67
N MET A 185 7.82 14.35 28.88
CA MET A 185 6.38 14.38 29.12
C MET A 185 5.93 13.47 30.27
N PHE A 186 6.72 12.48 30.66
CA PHE A 186 6.39 11.58 31.79
C PHE A 186 7.27 11.80 33.01
N ALA A 187 8.31 12.62 32.93
CA ALA A 187 9.23 12.91 34.04
C ALA A 187 8.54 13.50 35.29
N HIS A 188 7.40 14.17 35.12
CA HIS A 188 6.62 14.70 36.25
C HIS A 188 5.72 13.66 36.93
N LEU A 189 5.61 12.44 36.38
CA LEU A 189 4.82 11.33 36.92
C LEU A 189 5.66 10.30 37.69
N THR A 190 6.99 10.38 37.60
CA THR A 190 7.94 9.48 38.27
C THR A 190 8.70 10.13 39.42
N MET A 191 8.28 11.34 39.85
CA MET A 191 8.70 11.97 41.11
C MET A 191 7.76 11.61 42.26
#